data_AF-X1SCL0-F1
#
_entry.id   AF-X1SCL0-F1
#
_cell.length_a   1.000
_cell.length_b   1.000
_cell.length_c   1.000
_cell.angle_alpha   90.00
_cell.angle_beta   90.00
_cell.angle_gamma   90.00
#
_symmetry.space_group_name_H-M   'P 1'
#
loop_
_entity.id
_entity.type
_entity.pdbx_description
1 polymer ?
#
loop_
_entity_poly.entity_id
_entity_poly.type
_entity_poly.pdbx_seq_one_letter_code
_entity_poly.pdbx_strand_id
1 'polypeptide(L)'
;MVLTQRDGNPIQSAGVWFSKDEIFNVSSATSAIFNVGIHLHPNNLKYILIEGKKAKILIAPLNSPIHYSLNRILQQQGILDNKHEFFIAITAQPNTNLGGIFLQTSECLKKIKTTLITSGESFKPPLVQFDEQRIQSIIKGFNVKENENFNFKVSSFSLNLSENMSMELRKVLSNFSIAIPDLKYAYITIEGGFIASKILKNTNDKEENLDNISAMSYALFQTANRCAWLLKKMNAENILLDCENSFQ
;
A
#
# COMPACT_ATOMS: atom_id res chain seq x y z
N MET A 1 0.74 -7.26 -15.04
CA MET A 1 -0.40 -6.80 -14.24
C MET A 1 -1.00 -8.01 -13.54
N VAL A 2 -1.39 -7.86 -12.28
CA VAL A 2 -2.08 -8.89 -11.50
C VAL A 2 -3.31 -8.26 -10.85
N LEU A 3 -4.46 -8.90 -11.03
CA LEU A 3 -5.68 -8.64 -10.27
C LEU A 3 -5.62 -9.48 -9.00
N THR A 4 -5.77 -8.82 -7.86
CA THR A 4 -5.45 -9.38 -6.54
C THR A 4 -6.57 -9.08 -5.55
N GLN A 5 -6.88 -10.06 -4.71
CA GLN A 5 -7.73 -9.87 -3.54
C GLN A 5 -6.96 -9.19 -2.40
N ARG A 6 -7.69 -8.50 -1.53
CA ARG A 6 -7.11 -7.79 -0.38
C ARG A 6 -6.27 -8.68 0.54
N ASP A 7 -6.57 -9.97 0.61
CA ASP A 7 -5.83 -10.98 1.38
C ASP A 7 -4.52 -11.45 0.71
N GLY A 8 -4.23 -10.99 -0.51
CA GLY A 8 -3.03 -11.34 -1.27
C GLY A 8 -3.22 -12.48 -2.26
N ASN A 9 -4.43 -13.03 -2.42
CA ASN A 9 -4.69 -14.07 -3.40
C ASN A 9 -4.75 -13.50 -4.84
N PRO A 10 -3.98 -14.06 -5.78
CA PRO A 10 -4.08 -13.69 -7.19
C PRO A 10 -5.38 -14.24 -7.80
N ILE A 11 -6.13 -13.39 -8.50
CA ILE A 11 -7.32 -13.78 -9.27
C ILE A 11 -6.92 -14.07 -10.72
N GLN A 12 -6.23 -13.10 -11.33
CA GLN A 12 -5.88 -13.17 -12.75
C GLN A 12 -4.60 -12.36 -12.99
N SER A 13 -3.76 -12.81 -13.91
CA SER A 13 -2.59 -12.06 -14.37
C SER A 13 -2.63 -11.86 -15.88
N ALA A 14 -1.96 -10.79 -16.33
CA ALA A 14 -1.76 -10.47 -17.73
C ALA A 14 -0.41 -9.76 -17.94
N GLY A 15 0.28 -10.08 -19.02
CA GLY A 15 1.58 -9.51 -19.38
C GLY A 15 2.67 -10.55 -19.58
N VAL A 16 3.94 -10.14 -19.43
CA VAL A 16 5.11 -11.01 -19.58
C VAL A 16 5.02 -12.22 -18.64
N TRP A 17 5.54 -13.37 -19.10
CA TRP A 17 5.45 -14.69 -18.47
C TRP A 17 6.03 -14.67 -17.04
N PHE A 18 5.20 -14.40 -16.05
CA PHE A 18 5.51 -14.66 -14.66
C PHE A 18 5.22 -16.14 -14.36
N SER A 19 6.10 -16.77 -13.60
CA SER A 19 5.79 -18.04 -12.93
C SER A 19 4.64 -17.87 -11.94
N LYS A 20 3.97 -18.97 -11.59
CA LYS A 20 2.89 -18.95 -10.57
C LYS A 20 3.40 -18.38 -9.24
N ASP A 21 4.62 -18.72 -8.85
CA ASP A 21 5.24 -18.23 -7.62
C ASP A 21 5.51 -16.72 -7.67
N GLU A 22 5.95 -16.18 -8.81
CA GLU A 22 6.10 -14.74 -8.98
C GLU A 22 4.77 -14.00 -8.91
N ILE A 23 3.71 -14.55 -9.51
CA ILE A 23 2.36 -13.97 -9.44
C ILE A 23 1.88 -13.92 -7.99
N PHE A 24 2.05 -15.00 -7.23
CA PHE A 24 1.69 -15.06 -5.82
C PHE A 24 2.51 -14.06 -4.98
N ASN A 25 3.83 -13.99 -5.21
CA ASN A 25 4.71 -13.06 -4.52
C ASN A 25 4.34 -11.60 -4.80
N VAL A 26 4.04 -11.24 -6.05
CA VAL A 26 3.54 -9.90 -6.41
C VAL A 26 2.25 -9.61 -5.67
N SER A 27 1.32 -10.56 -5.64
CA SER A 27 -0.01 -10.39 -5.03
C SER A 27 0.07 -10.20 -3.52
N SER A 28 0.82 -11.05 -2.83
CA SER A 28 1.05 -10.95 -1.39
C SER A 28 1.77 -9.64 -1.02
N ALA A 29 2.84 -9.31 -1.75
CA ALA A 29 3.62 -8.09 -1.50
C ALA A 29 2.78 -6.82 -1.71
N THR A 30 2.02 -6.75 -2.80
CA THR A 30 1.18 -5.59 -3.11
C THR A 30 -0.04 -5.49 -2.21
N SER A 31 -0.58 -6.61 -1.71
CA SER A 31 -1.62 -6.62 -0.67
C SER A 31 -1.12 -6.02 0.64
N ALA A 32 0.09 -6.38 1.08
CA ALA A 32 0.68 -5.80 2.29
C ALA A 32 0.78 -4.26 2.19
N ILE A 33 1.29 -3.76 1.06
CA ILE A 33 1.37 -2.31 0.79
C ILE A 33 -0.02 -1.68 0.77
N PHE A 34 -0.96 -2.31 0.05
CA PHE A 34 -2.33 -1.81 -0.10
C PHE A 34 -3.06 -1.70 1.23
N ASN A 35 -2.92 -2.70 2.11
CA ASN A 35 -3.54 -2.70 3.43
C ASN A 35 -3.03 -1.56 4.32
N VAL A 36 -1.74 -1.24 4.28
CA VAL A 36 -1.19 -0.08 5.00
C VAL A 36 -1.71 1.23 4.40
N GLY A 37 -1.78 1.32 3.06
CA GLY A 37 -2.33 2.50 2.38
C GLY A 37 -3.80 2.75 2.70
N ILE A 38 -4.63 1.70 2.76
CA ILE A 38 -6.03 1.79 3.19
C ILE A 38 -6.15 2.14 4.68
N HIS A 39 -5.22 1.71 5.52
CA HIS A 39 -5.22 2.12 6.92
C HIS A 39 -4.96 3.62 7.08
N LEU A 40 -4.04 4.18 6.28
CA LEU A 40 -3.76 5.62 6.22
C LEU A 40 -4.93 6.42 5.63
N HIS A 41 -5.54 5.92 4.55
CA HIS A 41 -6.57 6.62 3.78
C HIS A 41 -7.77 5.70 3.46
N PRO A 42 -8.62 5.40 4.45
CA PRO A 42 -9.62 4.33 4.35
C PRO A 42 -10.75 4.61 3.36
N ASN A 43 -11.05 5.88 3.08
CA ASN A 43 -12.25 6.24 2.32
C ASN A 43 -11.95 6.84 0.95
N ASN A 44 -10.71 7.22 0.70
CA ASN A 44 -10.35 8.10 -0.41
C ASN A 44 -9.07 7.69 -1.15
N LEU A 45 -8.43 6.56 -0.80
CA LEU A 45 -7.31 6.05 -1.57
C LEU A 45 -7.72 5.69 -3.00
N LYS A 46 -7.08 6.34 -3.98
CA LYS A 46 -7.32 6.14 -5.41
C LYS A 46 -6.26 5.25 -6.04
N TYR A 47 -4.98 5.48 -5.72
CA TYR A 47 -3.89 4.58 -6.08
C TYR A 47 -2.65 4.85 -5.22
N ILE A 48 -1.76 3.85 -5.17
CA ILE A 48 -0.41 3.94 -4.62
C ILE A 48 0.56 3.76 -5.79
N LEU A 49 1.51 4.68 -5.93
CA LEU A 49 2.58 4.61 -6.92
C LEU A 49 3.92 4.49 -6.19
N ILE A 50 4.68 3.45 -6.52
CA ILE A 50 6.03 3.22 -6.01
C ILE A 50 7.00 3.35 -7.19
N GLU A 51 7.97 4.23 -7.04
CA GLU A 51 9.00 4.47 -8.05
C GLU A 51 10.36 4.00 -7.53
N GLY A 52 11.10 3.31 -8.39
CA GLY A 52 12.49 2.96 -8.15
C GLY A 52 13.27 2.84 -9.46
N LYS A 53 14.59 2.72 -9.36
CA LYS A 53 15.51 2.75 -10.51
C LYS A 53 15.23 1.69 -11.59
N LYS A 54 14.65 0.55 -11.22
CA LYS A 54 14.47 -0.61 -12.13
C LYS A 54 13.03 -0.81 -12.58
N ALA A 55 12.05 -0.33 -11.83
CA ALA A 55 10.65 -0.49 -12.15
C ALA A 55 9.79 0.55 -11.42
N LYS A 56 8.57 0.72 -11.91
CA LYS A 56 7.49 1.38 -11.20
C LYS A 56 6.38 0.38 -10.90
N ILE A 57 5.74 0.53 -9.75
CA ILE A 57 4.65 -0.32 -9.31
C ILE A 57 3.45 0.59 -9.00
N LEU A 58 2.35 0.36 -9.69
CA LEU A 58 1.07 1.02 -9.46
C LEU A 58 0.13 0.02 -8.81
N ILE A 59 -0.47 0.40 -7.68
CA ILE A 59 -1.49 -0.36 -6.99
C ILE A 59 -2.75 0.49 -6.98
N ALA A 60 -3.82 0.03 -7.62
CA ALA A 60 -5.07 0.78 -7.68
C ALA A 60 -6.25 -0.10 -7.27
N PRO A 61 -7.03 0.30 -6.25
CA PRO A 61 -8.25 -0.40 -5.89
C PRO A 61 -9.30 -0.32 -6.98
N LEU A 62 -10.19 -1.32 -7.04
CA LEU A 62 -11.39 -1.30 -7.88
C LEU A 62 -12.49 -0.42 -7.24
N ASN A 63 -12.18 0.83 -6.91
CA ASN A 63 -13.06 1.74 -6.17
C ASN A 63 -14.05 2.51 -7.06
N SER A 64 -13.99 2.35 -8.38
CA SER A 64 -14.88 3.10 -9.29
C SER A 64 -16.35 2.80 -8.99
N PRO A 65 -17.21 3.84 -8.90
CA PRO A 65 -18.64 3.63 -8.80
C PRO A 65 -19.11 2.93 -10.07
N ILE A 66 -19.78 1.80 -9.91
CA ILE A 66 -20.62 1.28 -10.98
C ILE A 66 -21.84 2.20 -11.03
N HIS A 67 -22.43 2.41 -12.19
CA HIS A 67 -23.62 3.25 -12.42
C HIS A 67 -24.54 3.43 -11.17
N TYR A 68 -25.05 4.63 -10.91
CA TYR A 68 -25.89 4.93 -9.73
C TYR A 68 -27.00 3.88 -9.48
N SER A 69 -27.64 3.41 -10.55
CA SER A 69 -28.65 2.36 -10.53
C SER A 69 -28.11 1.00 -10.07
N LEU A 70 -26.92 0.60 -10.51
CA LEU A 70 -26.26 -0.65 -10.09
C LEU A 70 -25.79 -0.56 -8.65
N ASN A 71 -25.19 0.56 -8.23
CA ASN A 71 -24.81 0.75 -6.83
C ASN A 71 -26.01 0.63 -5.88
N ARG A 72 -27.20 1.12 -6.28
CA ARG A 72 -28.43 0.98 -5.48
C ARG A 72 -28.87 -0.48 -5.34
N ILE A 73 -28.84 -1.26 -6.42
CA ILE A 73 -29.14 -2.70 -6.41
C ILE A 73 -28.15 -3.45 -5.51
N LEU A 74 -26.87 -3.08 -5.58
CA LEU A 74 -25.79 -3.71 -4.81
C LEU A 74 -25.80 -3.35 -3.32
N GLN A 75 -26.21 -2.13 -2.97
CA GLN A 75 -26.48 -1.73 -1.59
C GLN A 75 -27.65 -2.53 -1.01
N GLN A 76 -28.72 -2.72 -1.80
CA GLN A 76 -29.89 -3.48 -1.39
C GLN A 76 -29.60 -4.98 -1.19
N GLN A 77 -28.58 -5.53 -1.88
CA GLN A 77 -28.13 -6.91 -1.72
C GLN A 77 -27.04 -7.10 -0.64
N GLY A 78 -26.60 -6.04 0.04
CA GLY A 78 -25.54 -6.12 1.06
C GLY A 78 -24.14 -6.43 0.51
N ILE A 79 -23.94 -6.34 -0.80
CA ILE A 79 -22.67 -6.69 -1.48
C ILE A 79 -21.62 -5.57 -1.36
N LEU A 80 -22.06 -4.34 -1.03
CA LEU A 80 -21.22 -3.14 -1.05
C LEU A 80 -20.36 -2.89 0.20
N ASP A 81 -20.30 -3.83 1.14
CA ASP A 81 -19.57 -3.64 2.40
C ASP A 81 -18.05 -3.62 2.24
N ASN A 82 -17.51 -4.02 1.08
CA ASN A 82 -16.07 -4.19 0.91
C ASN A 82 -15.54 -3.45 -0.32
N LYS A 83 -15.59 -2.11 -0.28
CA LYS A 83 -15.05 -1.23 -1.33
C LYS A 83 -13.62 -1.60 -1.74
N HIS A 84 -12.83 -2.15 -0.81
CA HIS A 84 -11.40 -2.44 -0.97
C HIS A 84 -11.07 -3.93 -1.11
N GLU A 85 -12.03 -4.77 -1.54
CA GLU A 85 -11.80 -6.21 -1.64
C GLU A 85 -10.81 -6.60 -2.74
N PHE A 86 -10.79 -5.83 -3.84
CA PHE A 86 -10.01 -6.13 -5.02
C PHE A 86 -9.22 -4.92 -5.48
N PHE A 87 -7.99 -5.17 -5.94
CA PHE A 87 -7.14 -4.14 -6.51
C PHE A 87 -6.30 -4.73 -7.64
N ILE A 88 -5.78 -3.86 -8.50
CA ILE A 88 -4.81 -4.22 -9.51
C ILE A 88 -3.42 -3.76 -9.13
N ALA A 89 -2.44 -4.62 -9.39
CA ALA A 89 -1.02 -4.29 -9.33
C ALA A 89 -0.44 -4.30 -10.76
N ILE A 90 0.10 -3.16 -11.18
CA ILE A 90 0.79 -3.01 -12.46
C ILE A 90 2.24 -2.71 -12.20
N THR A 91 3.12 -3.57 -12.72
CA THR A 91 4.55 -3.33 -12.72
C THR A 91 5.00 -2.95 -14.13
N ALA A 92 5.71 -1.84 -14.25
CA ALA A 92 6.20 -1.31 -15.52
C ALA A 92 7.68 -0.91 -15.43
N GLN A 93 8.29 -0.65 -16.58
CA GLN A 93 9.66 -0.11 -16.63
C GLN A 93 9.69 1.33 -16.09
N PRO A 94 10.86 1.85 -15.63
CA PRO A 94 10.97 3.19 -15.03
C PRO A 94 10.49 4.31 -15.96
N ASN A 95 10.78 4.20 -17.26
CA ASN A 95 10.47 5.24 -18.23
C ASN A 95 9.03 5.18 -18.74
N THR A 96 8.22 4.25 -18.22
CA THR A 96 6.83 4.10 -18.64
C THR A 96 5.93 5.17 -18.01
N ASN A 97 5.06 5.78 -18.83
CA ASN A 97 4.03 6.70 -18.34
C ASN A 97 2.87 5.91 -17.69
N LEU A 98 2.94 5.76 -16.37
CA LEU A 98 1.91 5.05 -15.60
C LEU A 98 0.58 5.80 -15.53
N GLY A 99 0.57 7.13 -15.64
CA GLY A 99 -0.68 7.90 -15.73
C GLY A 99 -1.49 7.52 -16.97
N GLY A 100 -0.82 7.39 -18.12
CA GLY A 100 -1.44 6.90 -19.35
C GLY A 100 -1.98 5.47 -19.22
N ILE A 101 -1.19 4.58 -18.60
CA ILE A 101 -1.64 3.19 -18.32
C ILE A 101 -2.85 3.18 -17.38
N PHE A 102 -2.84 4.01 -16.34
CA PHE A 102 -3.95 4.08 -15.39
C PHE A 102 -5.24 4.56 -16.05
N LEU A 103 -5.19 5.61 -16.87
CA LEU A 103 -6.35 6.11 -17.61
C LEU A 103 -6.90 5.04 -18.56
N GLN A 104 -6.04 4.36 -19.32
CA GLN A 104 -6.46 3.28 -20.22
C GLN A 104 -7.02 2.07 -19.46
N THR A 105 -6.46 1.75 -18.29
CA THR A 105 -6.93 0.62 -17.49
C THR A 105 -8.21 0.95 -16.74
N SER A 106 -8.49 2.20 -16.39
CA SER A 106 -9.67 2.61 -15.60
C SER A 106 -11.01 2.09 -16.15
N GLU A 107 -11.22 2.18 -17.46
CA GLU A 107 -12.43 1.65 -18.12
C GLU A 107 -12.49 0.12 -18.09
N CYS A 108 -11.33 -0.54 -18.21
CA CYS A 108 -11.23 -1.99 -18.05
C CYS A 108 -11.54 -2.42 -16.61
N LEU A 109 -11.05 -1.67 -15.62
CA LEU A 109 -11.30 -1.92 -14.19
C LEU A 109 -12.78 -1.79 -13.84
N LYS A 110 -13.49 -0.82 -14.41
CA LYS A 110 -14.96 -0.69 -14.26
C LYS A 110 -15.68 -1.92 -14.81
N LYS A 111 -15.27 -2.41 -15.99
CA LYS A 111 -15.85 -3.61 -16.60
C LYS A 111 -15.56 -4.86 -15.76
N ILE A 112 -14.31 -5.07 -15.33
CA ILE A 112 -13.91 -6.20 -14.47
C ILE A 112 -14.74 -6.20 -13.18
N LYS A 113 -14.86 -5.05 -12.51
CA LYS A 113 -15.66 -4.91 -11.30
C LYS A 113 -17.14 -5.23 -11.54
N THR A 114 -17.71 -4.71 -12.63
CA THR A 114 -19.10 -5.00 -13.00
C THR A 114 -19.28 -6.50 -13.19
N THR A 115 -18.41 -7.16 -13.95
CA THR A 115 -18.46 -8.61 -14.17
C THR A 115 -18.36 -9.39 -12.86
N LEU A 116 -17.36 -9.10 -12.01
CA LEU A 116 -17.16 -9.77 -10.71
C LEU A 116 -18.36 -9.67 -9.77
N ILE A 117 -19.10 -8.57 -9.86
CA ILE A 117 -20.28 -8.34 -9.04
C ILE A 117 -21.52 -9.00 -9.66
N THR A 118 -21.70 -8.87 -10.98
CA THR A 118 -22.84 -9.46 -11.70
C THR A 118 -22.76 -10.98 -11.81
N SER A 119 -21.58 -11.58 -11.62
CA SER A 119 -21.43 -13.03 -11.63
C SER A 119 -22.19 -13.73 -10.51
N GLY A 120 -22.66 -13.03 -9.47
CA GLY A 120 -23.57 -13.56 -8.44
C GLY A 120 -22.96 -14.63 -7.53
N GLU A 121 -21.82 -15.19 -7.88
CA GLU A 121 -21.00 -16.00 -7.01
C GLU A 121 -20.35 -15.08 -5.98
N SER A 122 -20.53 -15.37 -4.69
CA SER A 122 -19.58 -14.88 -3.70
C SER A 122 -18.23 -15.44 -4.12
N PHE A 123 -17.40 -14.64 -4.80
CA PHE A 123 -16.07 -15.03 -5.22
C PHE A 123 -15.17 -15.15 -3.99
N LYS A 124 -15.48 -16.12 -3.14
CA LYS A 124 -14.58 -16.67 -2.15
C LYS A 124 -13.79 -17.72 -2.93
N PRO A 125 -12.50 -17.49 -3.22
CA PRO A 125 -11.69 -18.54 -3.82
C PRO A 125 -11.88 -19.81 -2.99
N PRO A 126 -11.91 -21.00 -3.63
CA PRO A 126 -12.09 -22.25 -2.92
C PRO A 126 -11.08 -22.30 -1.78
N LEU A 127 -11.57 -22.57 -0.56
CA LEU A 127 -10.70 -22.74 0.60
C LEU A 127 -9.61 -23.73 0.21
N VAL A 128 -8.36 -23.30 0.28
CA VAL A 128 -7.22 -24.19 0.00
C VAL A 128 -7.24 -25.26 1.08
N GLN A 129 -7.76 -26.44 0.74
CA GLN A 129 -7.71 -27.58 1.63
C GLN A 129 -6.27 -28.09 1.61
N PHE A 130 -5.49 -27.69 2.60
CA PHE A 130 -4.18 -28.27 2.83
C PHE A 130 -4.35 -29.70 3.31
N ASP A 131 -3.56 -30.63 2.75
CA ASP A 131 -3.44 -31.96 3.30
C ASP A 131 -2.88 -31.91 4.74
N GLU A 132 -3.12 -32.94 5.55
CA GLU A 132 -2.64 -32.98 6.94
C GLU A 132 -1.13 -32.80 7.04
N GLN A 133 -0.36 -33.31 6.08
CA GLN A 133 1.10 -33.19 6.08
C GLN A 133 1.54 -31.73 5.92
N ARG A 134 0.86 -30.98 5.06
CA ARG A 134 1.11 -29.59 4.74
C ARG A 134 0.63 -28.70 5.88
N ILE A 135 -0.52 -29.00 6.49
CA ILE A 135 -0.97 -28.34 7.74
C ILE A 135 0.10 -28.51 8.82
N GLN A 136 0.58 -29.74 9.04
CA GLN A 136 1.62 -30.01 10.02
C GLN A 136 2.95 -29.32 9.68
N SER A 137 3.31 -29.20 8.40
CA SER A 137 4.50 -28.46 7.97
C SER A 137 4.37 -26.96 8.24
N ILE A 138 3.17 -26.39 8.02
CA ILE A 138 2.87 -25.00 8.26
C ILE A 138 2.88 -24.72 9.76
N ILE A 139 2.23 -25.56 10.58
CA ILE A 139 2.24 -25.47 12.04
C ILE A 139 3.66 -25.59 12.58
N LYS A 140 4.48 -26.52 12.07
CA LYS A 140 5.90 -26.64 12.43
C LYS A 140 6.71 -25.40 12.03
N GLY A 141 6.39 -24.77 10.90
CA GLY A 141 7.00 -23.51 10.48
C GLY A 141 6.62 -22.31 11.34
N PHE A 142 5.42 -22.32 11.92
CA PHE A 142 4.95 -21.34 12.91
C PHE A 142 5.34 -21.69 14.35
N ASN A 143 5.97 -22.85 14.58
CA ASN A 143 6.47 -23.25 15.88
C ASN A 143 7.69 -22.38 16.20
N VAL A 144 7.40 -21.15 16.64
CA VAL A 144 8.34 -20.27 17.29
C VAL A 144 8.94 -21.07 18.44
N LYS A 145 10.25 -21.00 18.63
CA LYS A 145 10.89 -21.62 19.79
C LYS A 145 10.38 -20.93 21.05
N GLU A 146 9.28 -21.41 21.61
CA GLU A 146 8.58 -20.81 22.76
C GLU A 146 9.41 -20.84 24.07
N ASN A 147 10.60 -21.46 24.07
CA ASN A 147 11.44 -21.63 25.25
C ASN A 147 12.88 -21.10 25.10
N GLU A 148 13.13 -20.16 24.19
CA GLU A 148 14.35 -19.36 24.33
C GLU A 148 14.05 -18.19 25.28
N ASN A 149 14.56 -18.28 26.52
CA ASN A 149 14.65 -17.13 27.43
C ASN A 149 15.57 -16.10 26.78
N PHE A 150 15.03 -15.31 25.86
CA PHE A 150 15.72 -14.19 25.28
C PHE A 150 15.92 -13.17 26.39
N ASN A 151 17.17 -13.11 26.88
CA ASN A 151 17.58 -12.05 27.77
C ASN A 151 17.74 -10.78 26.93
N PHE A 152 16.61 -10.15 26.59
CA PHE A 152 16.59 -8.91 25.83
C PHE A 152 17.21 -7.81 26.69
N LYS A 153 18.48 -7.50 26.44
CA LYS A 153 19.06 -6.23 26.88
C LYS A 153 18.41 -5.12 26.06
N VAL A 154 17.31 -4.59 26.58
CA VAL A 154 16.73 -3.34 26.09
C VAL A 154 17.65 -2.21 26.56
N SER A 155 18.61 -1.83 25.72
CA SER A 155 19.35 -0.59 25.92
C SER A 155 18.50 0.57 25.40
N SER A 156 18.26 1.58 26.23
CA SER A 156 17.69 2.85 25.76
C SER A 156 18.63 3.44 24.70
N PHE A 157 18.16 3.49 23.46
CA PHE A 157 18.85 4.21 22.39
C PHE A 157 18.45 5.67 22.49
N SER A 158 19.34 6.53 23.00
CA SER A 158 19.13 7.97 22.98
C SER A 158 19.73 8.54 21.70
N LEU A 159 18.88 8.95 20.76
CA LEU A 159 19.32 9.69 19.58
C LEU A 159 19.34 11.18 19.90
N ASN A 160 20.54 11.77 19.94
CA ASN A 160 20.71 13.21 20.13
C ASN A 160 21.02 13.86 18.79
N LEU A 161 20.19 14.80 18.36
CA LEU A 161 20.46 15.64 17.19
C LEU A 161 21.23 16.89 17.65
N SER A 162 22.33 17.21 16.98
CA SER A 162 23.02 18.46 17.23
C SER A 162 22.16 19.65 16.78
N GLU A 163 22.43 20.83 17.33
CA GLU A 163 21.75 22.06 16.93
C GLU A 163 21.94 22.34 15.43
N ASN A 164 23.16 22.16 14.92
CA ASN A 164 23.45 22.35 13.50
C ASN A 164 22.62 21.41 12.62
N MET A 165 22.55 20.12 12.96
CA MET A 165 21.74 19.14 12.23
C MET A 165 20.25 19.50 12.27
N SER A 166 19.75 19.90 13.43
CA SER A 166 18.35 20.32 13.60
C SER A 166 18.01 21.54 12.73
N MET A 167 18.95 22.48 12.61
CA MET A 167 18.80 23.66 11.78
C MET A 167 18.84 23.33 10.28
N GLU A 168 19.69 22.39 9.86
CA GLU A 168 19.72 21.87 8.48
C GLU A 168 18.42 21.15 8.11
N LEU A 169 17.93 20.26 8.97
CA LEU A 169 16.66 19.56 8.76
C LEU A 169 15.49 20.54 8.63
N ARG A 170 15.47 21.60 9.46
CA ARG A 170 14.45 22.66 9.37
C ARG A 170 14.57 23.47 8.08
N LYS A 171 15.79 23.77 7.61
CA LYS A 171 16.01 24.44 6.30
C LYS A 171 15.49 23.60 5.14
N VAL A 172 15.73 22.29 5.16
CA VAL A 172 15.20 21.37 4.13
C VAL A 172 13.67 21.41 4.11
N LEU A 173 13.03 21.31 5.27
CA LEU A 173 11.57 21.39 5.38
C LEU A 173 11.02 22.77 4.99
N SER A 174 11.71 23.87 5.33
CA SER A 174 11.27 25.21 4.94
C SER A 174 11.34 25.39 3.43
N ASN A 175 12.40 24.91 2.78
CA ASN A 175 12.52 24.95 1.33
C ASN A 175 11.40 24.16 0.66
N PHE A 176 11.09 22.98 1.18
CA PHE A 176 9.98 22.15 0.70
C PHE A 176 8.62 22.86 0.87
N SER A 177 8.41 23.49 2.03
CA SER A 177 7.22 24.28 2.35
C SER A 177 7.05 25.51 1.46
N ILE A 178 8.13 26.15 1.04
CA ILE A 178 8.08 27.28 0.08
C ILE A 178 7.77 26.77 -1.33
N ALA A 179 8.35 25.64 -1.72
CA ALA A 179 8.16 25.05 -3.05
C ALA A 179 6.74 24.51 -3.29
N ILE A 180 6.03 24.08 -2.23
CA ILE A 180 4.67 23.52 -2.31
C ILE A 180 3.69 24.47 -1.62
N PRO A 181 2.93 25.28 -2.39
CA PRO A 181 2.01 26.27 -1.85
C PRO A 181 0.99 25.67 -0.87
N ASP A 182 0.35 24.56 -1.26
CA ASP A 182 -0.76 23.92 -0.54
C ASP A 182 -0.33 22.83 0.45
N LEU A 183 0.93 22.86 0.89
CA LEU A 183 1.45 21.89 1.85
C LEU A 183 0.67 22.01 3.18
N LYS A 184 0.06 20.93 3.67
CA LYS A 184 -0.56 20.91 5.01
C LYS A 184 0.50 20.73 6.10
N TYR A 185 1.31 19.69 5.94
CA TYR A 185 2.40 19.34 6.84
C TYR A 185 3.50 18.60 6.06
N ALA A 186 4.73 18.67 6.56
CA ALA A 186 5.82 17.80 6.16
C ALA A 186 6.67 17.47 7.37
N TYR A 187 7.21 16.26 7.41
CA TYR A 187 8.05 15.81 8.51
C TYR A 187 9.17 14.90 8.00
N ILE A 188 10.25 14.85 8.78
CA ILE A 188 11.38 13.94 8.58
C ILE A 188 11.33 12.93 9.71
N THR A 189 11.31 11.66 9.35
CA THR A 189 11.25 10.55 10.31
C THR A 189 12.56 9.79 10.34
N ILE A 190 12.91 9.25 11.51
CA ILE A 190 13.97 8.25 11.65
C ILE A 190 13.37 6.84 11.69
N GLU A 191 14.22 5.83 11.85
CA GLU A 191 13.79 4.43 11.97
C GLU A 191 12.73 4.25 13.06
N GLY A 192 11.70 3.45 12.77
CA GLY A 192 10.54 3.28 13.64
C GLY A 192 9.45 4.35 13.48
N GLY A 193 9.67 5.37 12.64
CA GLY A 193 8.68 6.41 12.36
C GLY A 193 8.65 7.54 13.39
N PHE A 194 9.68 7.68 14.22
CA PHE A 194 9.81 8.82 15.13
C PHE A 194 10.11 10.10 14.35
N ILE A 195 9.40 11.19 14.66
CA ILE A 195 9.58 12.47 13.99
C ILE A 195 10.84 13.16 14.52
N ALA A 196 11.81 13.40 13.63
CA ALA A 196 13.01 14.19 13.93
C ALA A 196 12.80 15.69 13.71
N SER A 197 11.99 16.06 12.72
CA SER A 197 11.66 17.46 12.42
C SER A 197 10.32 17.54 11.70
N LYS A 198 9.55 18.61 11.93
CA LYS A 198 8.24 18.82 11.31
C LYS A 198 8.00 20.29 10.97
N ILE A 199 7.18 20.53 9.95
CA ILE A 199 6.59 21.83 9.61
C ILE A 199 5.08 21.64 9.42
N LEU A 200 4.30 22.55 10.00
CA LEU A 200 2.85 22.54 10.00
C LEU A 200 2.37 23.90 9.50
N LYS A 201 1.68 23.94 8.35
CA LYS A 201 1.10 25.19 7.84
C LYS A 201 -0.34 25.40 8.34
N ASN A 202 -1.09 24.32 8.55
CA ASN A 202 -2.45 24.36 9.08
C ASN A 202 -2.48 23.83 10.53
N THR A 203 -2.98 24.65 11.44
CA THR A 203 -2.98 24.41 12.90
C THR A 203 -4.16 23.59 13.41
N ASN A 204 -5.07 23.13 12.53
CA ASN A 204 -6.29 22.42 12.95
C ASN A 204 -6.10 20.92 13.22
N ASP A 205 -5.00 20.32 12.77
CA ASP A 205 -4.72 18.90 12.99
C ASP A 205 -4.00 18.72 14.34
N LYS A 206 -4.61 17.95 15.25
CA LYS A 206 -4.07 17.63 16.58
C LYS A 206 -2.72 16.91 16.44
N GLU A 207 -1.72 17.29 17.23
CA GLU A 207 -0.36 16.72 17.17
C GLU A 207 -0.33 15.18 17.31
N GLU A 208 -1.23 14.59 18.11
CA GLU A 208 -1.36 13.13 18.28
C GLU A 208 -1.67 12.38 16.97
N ASN A 209 -2.30 13.04 16.00
CA ASN A 209 -2.58 12.42 14.70
C ASN A 209 -1.31 12.32 13.83
N LEU A 210 -0.36 13.24 14.02
CA LEU A 210 0.86 13.28 13.20
C LEU A 210 1.83 12.16 13.53
N ASP A 211 1.97 11.79 14.81
CA ASP A 211 2.83 10.68 15.21
C ASP A 211 2.31 9.34 14.65
N ASN A 212 0.99 9.14 14.69
CA ASN A 212 0.34 7.98 14.08
C ASN A 212 0.54 7.96 12.56
N ILE A 213 0.31 9.08 11.88
CA ILE A 213 0.52 9.21 10.44
C ILE A 213 1.99 8.96 10.08
N SER A 214 2.93 9.47 10.87
CA SER A 214 4.37 9.30 10.70
C SER A 214 4.78 7.84 10.82
N ALA A 215 4.37 7.16 11.89
CA ALA A 215 4.62 5.74 12.10
C ALA A 215 4.04 4.88 10.97
N MET A 216 2.82 5.17 10.54
CA MET A 216 2.16 4.44 9.45
C MET A 216 2.80 4.73 8.08
N SER A 217 3.24 5.96 7.83
CA SER A 217 3.96 6.32 6.60
C SER A 217 5.32 5.65 6.52
N TYR A 218 6.02 5.54 7.65
CA TYR A 218 7.25 4.75 7.76
C TYR A 218 6.99 3.26 7.51
N ALA A 219 5.94 2.68 8.12
CA ALA A 219 5.56 1.29 7.89
C ALA A 219 5.22 1.03 6.42
N LEU A 220 4.53 1.97 5.76
CA LEU A 220 4.23 1.90 4.33
C LEU A 220 5.52 1.90 3.51
N PHE A 221 6.43 2.83 3.79
CA PHE A 221 7.70 2.92 3.09
C PHE A 221 8.55 1.65 3.27
N GLN A 222 8.68 1.16 4.50
CA GLN A 222 9.44 -0.05 4.78
C GLN A 222 8.83 -1.27 4.10
N THR A 223 7.50 -1.41 4.15
CA THR A 223 6.77 -2.50 3.49
C THR A 223 6.98 -2.43 1.98
N ALA A 224 6.74 -1.26 1.38
CA ALA A 224 6.92 -1.04 -0.04
C ALA A 224 8.36 -1.27 -0.51
N ASN A 225 9.35 -0.83 0.26
CA ASN A 225 10.77 -1.02 -0.05
C ASN A 225 11.15 -2.51 0.00
N ARG A 226 10.74 -3.23 1.05
CA ARG A 226 10.96 -4.67 1.18
C ARG A 226 10.29 -5.44 0.04
N CYS A 227 9.05 -5.08 -0.29
CA CYS A 227 8.30 -5.65 -1.40
C CYS A 227 8.97 -5.35 -2.75
N ALA A 228 9.38 -4.11 -3.00
CA ALA A 228 10.11 -3.72 -4.21
C ALA A 228 11.42 -4.52 -4.36
N TRP A 229 12.13 -4.76 -3.26
CA TRP A 229 13.32 -5.61 -3.25
C TRP A 229 13.00 -7.05 -3.62
N LEU A 230 11.95 -7.64 -3.05
CA LEU A 230 11.52 -9.00 -3.36
C LEU A 230 11.11 -9.14 -4.84
N LEU A 231 10.36 -8.17 -5.37
CA LEU A 231 9.78 -8.25 -6.71
C LEU A 231 10.76 -7.90 -7.83
N LYS A 232 11.65 -6.92 -7.61
CA LYS A 232 12.49 -6.34 -8.67
C LYS A 232 13.95 -6.11 -8.27
N LYS A 233 14.36 -6.55 -7.06
CA LYS A 233 15.71 -6.32 -6.52
C LYS A 233 16.09 -4.85 -6.64
N MET A 234 15.17 -3.99 -6.20
CA MET A 234 15.26 -2.53 -6.22
C MET A 234 14.82 -1.96 -4.88
N ASN A 235 15.29 -0.75 -4.57
CA ASN A 235 14.77 0.04 -3.47
C ASN A 235 13.69 0.99 -4.00
N ALA A 236 12.68 1.27 -3.17
CA ALA A 236 11.73 2.35 -3.40
C ALA A 236 12.42 3.69 -3.14
N GLU A 237 12.38 4.59 -4.11
CA GLU A 237 12.91 5.94 -3.97
C GLU A 237 11.80 6.89 -3.55
N ASN A 238 10.65 6.80 -4.22
CA ASN A 238 9.47 7.62 -3.95
C ASN A 238 8.22 6.74 -3.84
N ILE A 239 7.33 7.15 -2.95
CA ILE A 239 5.99 6.56 -2.82
C ILE A 239 4.98 7.70 -2.81
N LEU A 240 3.99 7.61 -3.69
CA LEU A 240 2.91 8.56 -3.82
C LEU A 240 1.58 7.87 -3.53
N LEU A 241 0.75 8.49 -2.71
CA LEU A 241 -0.61 8.06 -2.42
C LEU A 241 -1.55 9.16 -2.91
N ASP A 242 -2.31 8.88 -3.96
CA ASP A 242 -3.35 9.79 -4.44
C ASP A 242 -4.67 9.48 -3.70
N CYS A 243 -5.28 10.52 -3.14
CA CYS A 243 -6.34 10.42 -2.14
C CYS A 243 -7.62 11.22 -2.48
N GLU A 244 -7.89 11.51 -3.75
CA GLU A 244 -9.09 12.27 -4.16
C GLU A 244 -10.04 11.49 -5.08
N ASN A 245 -11.34 11.70 -4.85
CA ASN A 245 -12.45 11.12 -5.65
C ASN A 245 -12.82 11.96 -6.88
N SER A 246 -12.25 13.15 -7.05
CA SER A 246 -12.51 14.05 -8.17
C SER A 246 -11.29 14.14 -9.08
N PHE A 247 -11.43 13.67 -10.32
CA PHE A 247 -10.59 14.19 -11.40
C PHE A 247 -11.08 15.60 -11.71
N GLN A 248 -10.18 16.59 -11.69
CA GLN A 248 -10.32 17.72 -12.60
C GLN A 248 -9.96 17.27 -14.01
#